data_AF-A0A6I5E6U5-F1
#
_entry.id   AF-A0A6I5E6U5-F1
#
_cell.length_a   1.000
_cell.length_b   1.000
_cell.length_c   1.000
_cell.angle_alpha   90.00
_cell.angle_beta   90.00
_cell.angle_gamma   90.00
#
_symmetry.space_group_name_H-M   'P 1'
#
loop_
_entity.id
_entity.type
_entity.pdbx_description
1 polymer ?
#
loop_
_entity_poly.entity_id
_entity_poly.type
_entity_poly.pdbx_seq_one_letter_code
_entity_poly.pdbx_strand_id
1 'polypeptide(L)' 'MEEKFPRALWVRLIIYIAVGHLFAGFIYLLFELGAK' A
#
# COMPACT_ATOMS: atom_id res chain seq x y z
N MET A 1 31.85 6.43 1.34
CA MET A 1 30.96 5.29 1.65
C MET A 1 29.79 5.40 0.70
N GLU A 2 29.53 4.40 -0.15
CA GLU A 2 28.23 4.34 -0.82
C GLU A 2 27.17 4.12 0.26
N GLU A 3 26.42 5.17 0.60
CA GLU A 3 25.27 5.05 1.50
C GLU A 3 24.20 4.24 0.78
N LYS A 4 24.22 2.92 0.96
CA LYS A 4 23.12 2.05 0.54
C LYS A 4 21.86 2.58 1.19
N PHE A 5 20.88 2.94 0.36
CA PHE A 5 19.60 3.45 0.80
C PHE A 5 19.06 2.56 1.94
N PRO A 6 18.67 3.13 3.10
CA PRO A 6 18.39 2.32 4.29
C PRO A 6 17.31 1.29 4.00
N ARG A 7 17.61 0.00 4.22
CA ARG A 7 16.67 -1.09 3.89
C ARG A 7 15.32 -0.90 4.54
N ALA A 8 15.32 -0.49 5.81
CA ALA A 8 14.11 -0.23 6.57
C ALA A 8 13.24 0.88 5.93
N LEU A 9 13.84 1.87 5.28
CA LEU A 9 13.11 3.01 4.72
C LEU A 9 12.32 2.62 3.47
N TRP A 10 12.96 1.96 2.50
CA TRP A 10 12.27 1.58 1.26
C TRP A 10 11.30 0.41 1.47
N VAL A 11 11.61 -0.53 2.37
CA VAL A 11 10.67 -1.60 2.75
C VAL A 11 9.39 -0.99 3.33
N ARG A 12 9.52 -0.01 4.22
CA ARG A 12 8.37 0.68 4.81
C ARG A 12 7.56 1.44 3.75
N LEU A 13 8.22 2.05 2.78
CA LEU A 13 7.55 2.72 1.66
C LEU A 13 6.72 1.74 0.83
N ILE A 14 7.27 0.57 0.47
CA ILE A 14 6.52 -0.47 -0.26
C ILE A 14 5.34 -0.96 0.55
N ILE A 15 5.51 -1.21 1.86
CA ILE A 15 4.42 -1.64 2.73
C ILE A 15 3.30 -0.60 2.74
N TYR A 16 3.60 0.68 2.89
CA TYR A 16 2.59 1.74 2.90
C TYR A 16 1.82 1.82 1.58
N ILE A 17 2.51 1.67 0.45
CA ILE A 17 1.87 1.64 -0.87
C ILE A 17 0.98 0.41 -1.01
N ALA A 18 1.49 -0.78 -0.69
CA ALA A 18 0.75 -2.04 -0.82
C ALA A 18 -0.51 -2.05 0.07
N VAL A 19 -0.38 -1.66 1.33
CA VAL A 19 -1.52 -1.58 2.26
C VAL A 19 -2.53 -0.55 1.79
N GLY A 20 -2.08 0.62 1.32
CA GLY A 20 -2.96 1.65 0.77
C GLY A 20 -3.76 1.16 -0.43
N HIS A 21 -3.13 0.42 -1.36
CA HIS A 21 -3.82 -0.12 -2.54
C HIS A 21 -4.79 -1.25 -2.19
N LEU A 22 -4.39 -2.15 -1.28
CA LEU A 22 -5.28 -3.20 -0.78
C LEU A 22 -6.52 -2.59 -0.10
N PHE A 23 -6.32 -1.57 0.72
CA PHE A 23 -7.41 -0.87 1.39
C PHE A 23 -8.31 -0.13 0.39
N ALA A 24 -7.74 0.61 -0.57
CA ALA A 24 -8.51 1.30 -1.59
C ALA A 24 -9.32 0.34 -2.46
N GLY A 25 -8.73 -0.78 -2.87
CA GLY A 25 -9.42 -1.84 -3.61
C GLY A 25 -10.54 -2.48 -2.79
N PHE A 26 -10.31 -2.71 -1.49
CA PHE A 26 -11.35 -3.20 -0.59
C PHE A 26 -12.54 -2.24 -0.49
N ILE A 27 -12.28 -0.93 -0.29
CA ILE A 27 -13.34 0.08 -0.24
C ILE A 27 -14.09 0.15 -1.58
N TYR A 28 -13.38 0.14 -2.70
CA TYR A 28 -14.00 0.10 -4.02
C TYR A 28 -14.95 -1.08 -4.18
N LEU A 29 -14.51 -2.29 -3.79
CA LEU A 29 -15.35 -3.49 -3.81
C LEU A 29 -16.57 -3.37 -2.90
N LEU A 30 -16.44 -2.76 -1.71
CA LEU A 30 -17.59 -2.53 -0.83
C LEU A 30 -18.65 -1.65 -1.50
N PHE A 31 -18.24 -0.62 -2.25
CA PHE A 31 -19.19 0.22 -2.98
C PHE A 31 -19.75 -0.48 -4.22
N GLU A 32 -18.94 -1.18 -5.00
CA GLU A 32 -19.39 -1.89 -6.20
C GLU A 32 -20.37 -3.03 -5.87
N LEU A 33 -20.06 -3.83 -4.84
CA LEU A 33 -20.90 -4.97 -4.42
C LEU A 33 -22.02 -4.57 -3.46
N GLY A 34 -21.80 -3.56 -2.64
CA GLY A 34 -22.74 -3.10 -1.60
C GLY A 34 -23.76 -2.06 -2.09
N ALA A 35 -23.51 -1.37 -3.20
CA ALA A 35 -24.47 -0.42 -3.79
C ALA A 35 -25.56 -1.13 -4.63
N LYS A 36 -26.10 -2.23 -4.12
CA LYS A 36 -27.24 -2.95 -4.70
C LYS A 36 -28.56 -2.51 -4.05
#